data_AF-A0AAV1PBB4-F1
#
_entry.id   AF-A0AAV1PBB4-F1
#
_cell.length_a   1.000
_cell.length_b   1.000
_cell.length_c   1.000
_cell.angle_alpha   90.00
_cell.angle_beta   90.00
_cell.angle_gamma   90.00
#
_symmetry.space_group_name_H-M   'P 1'
#
loop_
_entity.id
_entity.type
_entity.pdbx_description
1 polymer ?
#
loop_
_entity_poly.entity_id
_entity_poly.type
_entity_poly.pdbx_seq_one_letter_code
_entity_poly.pdbx_strand_id
1 'polypeptide(L)'
;MAFKIFSRLTALTWRVKSYPTALTALSSSCRLTVDHDRQNQRFSVSPDSGAGADECAVLRYKFTGEKEVDLMSTYVPESFRGQGIAAQLSQAALNFLVEENLKAHVSCWYIKKYIEENPHKGFKDLILTT
;
A
#
# COMPACT_ATOMS: atom_id res chain seq x y z
N MET A 1 -74.13 -5.44 26.41
CA MET A 1 -74.32 -6.89 26.60
C MET A 1 -73.35 -7.65 25.71
N ALA A 2 -72.48 -8.44 26.35
CA ALA A 2 -71.72 -9.62 25.93
C ALA A 2 -71.34 -9.92 24.45
N PHE A 3 -70.02 -10.09 24.28
CA PHE A 3 -69.24 -11.12 23.57
C PHE A 3 -69.86 -11.89 22.39
N LYS A 4 -69.11 -11.96 21.27
CA LYS A 4 -68.79 -13.24 20.59
C LYS A 4 -67.41 -13.21 19.94
N ILE A 5 -66.66 -14.28 20.19
CA ILE A 5 -65.36 -14.66 19.63
C ILE A 5 -65.59 -15.50 18.37
N PHE A 6 -64.87 -15.22 17.28
CA PHE A 6 -64.48 -16.18 16.23
C PHE A 6 -63.14 -15.68 15.65
N SER A 7 -61.99 -16.29 15.95
CA SER A 7 -61.43 -17.54 15.43
C SER A 7 -60.96 -17.48 13.97
N ARG A 8 -59.64 -17.70 13.81
CA ARG A 8 -58.92 -18.37 12.69
C ARG A 8 -58.39 -17.51 11.53
N LEU A 9 -57.07 -17.29 11.61
CA LEU A 9 -56.04 -17.57 10.59
C LEU A 9 -56.34 -17.15 9.14
N THR A 10 -55.64 -16.12 8.67
CA THR A 10 -55.19 -16.04 7.27
C THR A 10 -53.79 -15.46 7.19
N ALA A 11 -52.96 -16.16 6.44
CA ALA A 11 -51.52 -16.06 6.38
C ALA A 11 -50.99 -14.72 5.86
N LEU A 12 -49.90 -14.27 6.47
CA LEU A 12 -48.95 -13.32 5.91
C LEU A 12 -48.50 -13.83 4.53
N THR A 13 -48.76 -13.06 3.47
CA THR A 13 -48.00 -13.18 2.23
C THR A 13 -47.45 -11.81 1.87
N TRP A 14 -46.50 -11.34 2.68
CA TRP A 14 -45.67 -10.20 2.31
C TRP A 14 -44.80 -10.65 1.14
N ARG A 15 -45.22 -10.30 -0.08
CA ARG A 15 -44.47 -10.51 -1.32
C ARG A 15 -43.32 -9.49 -1.36
N VAL A 16 -42.26 -9.73 -0.57
CA VAL A 16 -40.99 -9.02 -0.79
C VAL A 16 -40.45 -9.57 -2.11
N LYS A 17 -40.30 -8.72 -3.12
CA LYS A 17 -39.58 -9.07 -4.33
C LYS A 17 -38.11 -9.17 -3.95
N SER A 18 -37.69 -10.40 -3.63
CA SER A 18 -36.30 -10.77 -3.40
C SER A 18 -35.50 -10.56 -4.68
N TYR A 19 -34.68 -9.52 -4.70
CA TYR A 19 -33.60 -9.41 -5.67
C TYR A 19 -32.44 -10.28 -5.18
N PRO A 20 -31.87 -11.13 -6.03
CA PRO A 20 -30.80 -12.02 -5.64
C PRO A 20 -29.55 -11.22 -5.21
N THR A 21 -29.08 -11.60 -4.04
CA THR A 21 -27.78 -11.36 -3.43
C THR A 21 -26.65 -11.64 -4.42
N ALA A 22 -25.67 -10.74 -4.52
CA ALA A 22 -24.24 -11.10 -4.53
C ALA A 22 -23.37 -9.84 -4.60
N LEU A 23 -22.83 -9.49 -3.42
CA LEU A 23 -21.53 -8.86 -3.22
C LEU A 23 -21.24 -7.64 -4.11
N THR A 24 -21.66 -6.46 -3.64
CA THR A 24 -20.84 -5.26 -3.83
C THR A 24 -19.46 -5.64 -3.30
N ALA A 25 -18.54 -5.95 -4.21
CA ALA A 25 -17.15 -6.15 -3.88
C ALA A 25 -16.77 -4.96 -3.02
N LEU A 26 -16.51 -5.21 -1.74
CA LEU A 26 -15.85 -4.26 -0.88
C LEU A 26 -14.61 -3.89 -1.68
N SER A 27 -14.61 -2.70 -2.27
CA SER A 27 -13.39 -2.02 -2.64
C SER A 27 -12.68 -1.81 -1.31
N SER A 28 -12.02 -2.87 -0.85
CA SER A 28 -11.03 -2.79 0.18
C SER A 28 -9.91 -2.03 -0.51
N SER A 29 -10.06 -0.71 -0.51
CA SER A 29 -8.95 0.21 -0.62
C SER A 29 -8.12 -0.04 0.64
N CYS A 30 -7.46 -1.20 0.72
CA CYS A 30 -6.45 -1.48 1.71
C CYS A 30 -5.44 -0.37 1.53
N ARG A 31 -5.46 0.62 2.44
CA ARG A 31 -4.47 1.69 2.46
C ARG A 31 -3.19 1.07 2.99
N LEU A 32 -2.52 0.33 2.12
CA LEU A 32 -1.21 -0.24 2.38
C LEU A 32 -0.29 0.93 2.74
N THR A 33 0.16 0.94 3.98
CA THR A 33 0.98 2.02 4.55
C THR A 33 2.44 1.57 4.51
N VAL A 34 3.32 2.48 4.11
CA VAL A 34 4.76 2.23 4.13
C VAL A 34 5.28 2.47 5.54
N ASP A 35 5.86 1.42 6.12
CA ASP A 35 6.63 1.51 7.36
C ASP A 35 8.09 1.85 7.06
N HIS A 36 8.68 2.78 7.82
CA HIS A 36 10.09 3.15 7.70
C HIS A 36 10.88 2.68 8.92
N ASP A 37 11.57 1.56 8.76
CA ASP A 37 12.43 0.97 9.76
C ASP A 37 13.86 1.53 9.60
N ARG A 38 14.12 2.65 10.27
CA ARG A 38 15.42 3.36 10.23
C ARG A 38 16.58 2.52 10.76
N GLN A 39 16.33 1.67 11.76
CA GLN A 39 17.38 0.84 12.38
C GLN A 39 17.88 -0.21 11.39
N ASN A 40 16.96 -0.80 10.62
CA ASN A 40 17.30 -1.79 9.58
C ASN A 40 17.46 -1.18 8.18
N GLN A 41 17.42 0.15 8.07
CA GLN A 41 17.61 0.91 6.83
C GLN A 41 16.71 0.40 5.68
N ARG A 42 15.43 0.25 5.97
CA ARG A 42 14.46 -0.28 5.00
C ARG A 42 13.10 0.40 5.10
N PHE A 43 12.40 0.39 3.97
CA PHE A 43 10.99 0.70 3.88
C PHE A 43 10.24 -0.58 3.56
N SER A 44 9.12 -0.84 4.23
CA SER A 44 8.33 -2.05 3.99
C SER A 44 6.84 -1.81 3.92
N VAL A 45 6.16 -2.65 3.16
CA VAL A 45 4.70 -2.74 3.13
C VAL A 45 4.34 -4.18 3.46
N SER A 46 3.51 -4.34 4.48
CA SER A 46 2.96 -5.61 4.92
C SER A 46 1.46 -5.67 4.63
N PRO A 47 0.90 -6.86 4.32
CA PRO A 47 -0.54 -7.00 4.21
C PRO A 47 -1.16 -6.91 5.61
N ASP A 48 -2.35 -6.30 5.70
CA ASP A 48 -3.07 -6.06 6.96
C ASP A 48 -3.42 -7.35 7.73
N SER A 49 -3.34 -8.50 7.06
CA SER A 49 -3.73 -9.82 7.59
C SER A 49 -2.64 -10.55 8.39
N GLY A 50 -1.54 -9.87 8.76
CA GLY A 50 -0.51 -10.45 9.65
C GLY A 50 0.32 -11.58 9.02
N ALA A 51 0.48 -11.56 7.69
CA ALA A 51 1.34 -12.53 7.01
C ALA A 51 2.82 -12.36 7.41
N GLY A 52 3.58 -13.46 7.33
CA GLY A 52 4.99 -13.51 7.72
C GLY A 52 5.89 -12.57 6.90
N ALA A 53 7.10 -12.30 7.42
CA ALA A 53 8.06 -11.34 6.85
C ALA A 53 8.42 -11.60 5.37
N ASP A 54 8.28 -12.84 4.90
CA ASP A 54 8.58 -13.25 3.53
C ASP A 54 7.53 -12.79 2.51
N GLU A 55 6.36 -12.34 2.98
CA GLU A 55 5.31 -11.79 2.15
C GLU A 55 5.34 -10.26 2.08
N CYS A 56 6.35 -9.59 2.66
CA CYS A 56 6.44 -8.13 2.66
C CYS A 56 7.18 -7.59 1.43
N ALA A 57 6.68 -6.49 0.86
CA ALA A 57 7.44 -5.69 -0.10
C ALA A 57 8.46 -4.83 0.66
N VAL A 58 9.69 -4.72 0.14
CA VAL A 58 10.79 -4.04 0.83
C VAL A 58 11.67 -3.24 -0.12
N LEU A 59 12.09 -2.05 0.32
CA LEU A 59 13.15 -1.26 -0.29
C LEU A 59 14.27 -1.09 0.74
N ARG A 60 15.51 -1.40 0.34
CA ARG A 60 16.70 -1.31 1.22
C ARG A 60 17.61 -0.17 0.78
N TYR A 61 18.15 0.53 1.76
CA TYR A 61 19.17 1.55 1.57
C TYR A 61 20.32 1.35 2.55
N LYS A 62 21.40 2.08 2.36
CA LYS A 62 22.51 2.19 3.33
C LYS A 62 23.05 3.61 3.34
N PHE A 63 23.63 4.04 4.45
CA PHE A 63 24.44 5.26 4.47
C PHE A 63 25.81 5.00 3.85
N THR A 64 26.25 5.87 2.95
CA THR A 64 27.58 5.86 2.31
C THR A 64 28.46 7.01 2.80
N GLY A 65 27.88 7.98 3.52
CA GLY A 65 28.54 9.09 4.18
C GLY A 65 27.62 9.74 5.21
N GLU A 66 28.01 10.88 5.77
CA GLU A 66 27.22 11.55 6.83
C GLU A 66 25.85 12.03 6.34
N LYS A 67 25.74 12.46 5.09
CA LYS A 67 24.48 12.94 4.47
C LYS A 67 24.21 12.28 3.12
N GLU A 68 24.75 11.09 2.94
CA GLU A 68 24.70 10.35 1.68
C GLU A 68 24.22 8.94 1.92
N VAL A 69 23.28 8.51 1.07
CA VAL A 69 22.77 7.14 1.09
C VAL A 69 22.87 6.49 -0.30
N ASP A 70 22.85 5.17 -0.34
CA ASP A 70 22.65 4.40 -1.56
C ASP A 70 21.32 3.66 -1.49
N LEU A 71 20.42 3.95 -2.44
CA LEU A 71 19.16 3.24 -2.60
C LEU A 71 19.40 1.96 -3.42
N MET A 72 19.60 0.85 -2.71
CA MET A 72 20.22 -0.36 -3.25
C MET A 72 19.28 -1.27 -4.02
N SER A 73 18.12 -1.60 -3.44
CA SER A 73 17.23 -2.61 -4.01
C SER A 73 15.78 -2.42 -3.61
N THR A 74 14.89 -2.94 -4.44
CA THR A 74 13.46 -3.03 -4.19
C THR A 74 13.00 -4.43 -4.55
N TYR A 75 12.29 -5.08 -3.63
CA TYR A 75 11.68 -6.38 -3.83
C TYR A 75 10.19 -6.29 -3.55
N VAL A 76 9.39 -6.79 -4.50
CA VAL A 76 7.94 -6.87 -4.36
C VAL A 76 7.51 -8.31 -4.63
N PRO A 77 6.97 -9.01 -3.61
CA PRO A 77 6.36 -10.33 -3.76
C PRO A 77 5.32 -10.36 -4.87
N GLU A 78 5.12 -11.52 -5.48
CA GLU A 78 4.18 -11.68 -6.59
C GLU A 78 2.74 -11.28 -6.23
N SER A 79 2.31 -11.58 -5.00
CA SER A 79 1.01 -11.19 -4.43
C SER A 79 0.77 -9.68 -4.43
N PHE A 80 1.83 -8.87 -4.41
CA PHE A 80 1.76 -7.40 -4.40
C PHE A 80 1.99 -6.75 -5.77
N ARG A 81 2.30 -7.53 -6.80
CA ARG A 81 2.53 -6.97 -8.14
C ARG A 81 1.22 -6.41 -8.73
N GLY A 82 1.37 -5.41 -9.61
CA GLY A 82 0.23 -4.72 -10.23
C GLY A 82 -0.48 -3.70 -9.33
N GLN A 83 -0.10 -3.59 -8.05
CA GLN A 83 -0.74 -2.68 -7.09
C GLN A 83 0.02 -1.36 -6.87
N GLY A 84 1.12 -1.13 -7.59
CA GLY A 84 1.92 0.10 -7.46
C GLY A 84 2.81 0.17 -6.20
N ILE A 85 3.00 -0.93 -5.47
CA ILE A 85 3.76 -0.94 -4.21
C ILE A 85 5.21 -0.48 -4.37
N ALA A 86 5.88 -0.89 -5.46
CA ALA A 86 7.25 -0.45 -5.73
C ALA A 86 7.36 1.07 -5.90
N ALA A 87 6.35 1.70 -6.52
CA ALA A 87 6.29 3.15 -6.69
C ALA A 87 6.04 3.85 -5.34
N GLN A 88 5.20 3.29 -4.48
CA GLN A 88 4.97 3.82 -3.12
C GLN A 88 6.23 3.75 -2.26
N LEU A 89 6.93 2.60 -2.28
CA LEU A 89 8.22 2.45 -1.59
C LEU A 89 9.25 3.45 -2.10
N SER A 90 9.36 3.61 -3.43
CA SER A 90 10.29 4.56 -4.05
C SER A 90 9.97 6.00 -3.65
N GLN A 91 8.68 6.35 -3.63
CA GLN A 91 8.26 7.68 -3.19
C GLN A 91 8.60 7.94 -1.73
N ALA A 92 8.33 6.99 -0.84
CA ALA A 92 8.67 7.11 0.58
C ALA A 92 10.18 7.28 0.80
N ALA A 93 10.99 6.48 0.09
CA ALA A 93 12.45 6.58 0.17
C ALA A 93 12.98 7.93 -0.33
N LEU A 94 12.42 8.47 -1.41
CA LEU A 94 12.83 9.77 -1.95
C LEU A 94 12.36 10.95 -1.08
N ASN A 95 11.15 10.86 -0.50
CA ASN A 95 10.66 11.84 0.46
C ASN A 95 11.56 11.91 1.70
N PHE A 96 12.00 10.76 2.20
CA PHE A 96 12.97 10.68 3.31
C PHE A 96 14.26 11.46 3.01
N LEU A 97 14.75 11.43 1.76
CA LEU A 97 15.91 12.24 1.37
C LEU A 97 15.65 13.74 1.48
N VAL A 98 14.46 14.19 1.08
CA VAL A 98 14.07 15.60 1.16
C VAL A 98 13.95 16.03 2.62
N GLU A 99 13.23 15.24 3.43
CA GLU A 99 12.96 15.54 4.83
C GLU A 99 14.23 15.65 5.68
N GLU A 100 15.19 14.77 5.44
CA GLU A 100 16.46 14.73 6.18
C GLU A 100 17.60 15.50 5.48
N ASN A 101 17.31 16.17 4.35
CA ASN A 101 18.29 16.88 3.53
C ASN A 101 19.51 16.01 3.15
N LEU A 102 19.22 14.80 2.66
CA LEU A 102 20.19 13.82 2.21
C LEU A 102 20.38 13.87 0.69
N LYS A 103 21.56 13.43 0.24
CA LYS A 103 21.83 13.09 -1.16
C LYS A 103 21.86 11.58 -1.32
N ALA A 104 21.55 11.09 -2.52
CA ALA A 104 21.50 9.66 -2.78
C ALA A 104 22.25 9.25 -4.04
N HIS A 105 23.04 8.19 -3.93
CA HIS A 105 23.30 7.29 -5.05
C HIS A 105 22.11 6.34 -5.23
N VAL A 106 21.85 5.95 -6.47
CA VAL A 106 20.76 5.00 -6.78
C VAL A 106 21.36 3.82 -7.49
N SER A 107 21.63 2.73 -6.76
CA SER A 107 22.06 1.47 -7.39
C SER A 107 20.90 0.67 -7.95
N CYS A 108 19.69 0.83 -7.39
CA CYS A 108 18.51 0.12 -7.85
C CYS A 108 18.01 0.63 -9.21
N TRP A 109 17.98 -0.25 -10.21
CA TRP A 109 17.48 0.07 -11.56
C TRP A 109 16.03 0.59 -11.55
N TYR A 110 15.18 0.04 -10.68
CA TYR A 110 13.76 0.40 -10.63
C TYR A 110 13.57 1.83 -10.10
N ILE A 111 14.34 2.23 -9.09
CA ILE A 111 14.27 3.57 -8.52
C ILE A 111 14.78 4.60 -9.54
N LYS A 112 15.84 4.29 -10.29
CA LYS A 112 16.29 5.13 -11.43
C LYS A 112 15.14 5.37 -12.41
N LYS A 113 14.52 4.28 -12.86
CA LYS A 113 13.36 4.33 -13.76
C LYS A 113 12.21 5.16 -13.17
N TYR A 114 11.89 4.97 -11.89
CA TYR A 114 10.85 5.74 -11.21
C TYR A 114 11.10 7.25 -11.23
N ILE A 115 12.34 7.68 -11.00
CA ILE A 115 12.72 9.10 -11.04
C ILE A 115 12.60 9.66 -12.47
N GLU A 116 13.02 8.89 -13.47
CA GLU A 116 12.93 9.26 -14.88
C GLU A 116 11.49 9.42 -15.36
N GLU A 117 10.59 8.53 -14.91
CA GLU A 117 9.15 8.57 -15.24
C GLU A 117 8.39 9.65 -14.45
N ASN A 118 8.98 10.22 -13.39
CA ASN A 118 8.35 11.24 -12.53
C ASN A 118 9.18 12.53 -12.42
N PRO A 119 9.52 13.20 -13.55
CA PRO A 119 10.43 14.35 -13.53
C PRO A 119 9.85 15.57 -12.82
N HIS A 120 8.52 15.69 -12.78
CA HIS A 120 7.79 16.80 -12.14
C HIS A 120 7.92 16.82 -10.61
N LYS A 121 8.42 15.73 -9.98
CA LYS A 121 8.60 15.64 -8.53
C LYS A 121 9.90 16.26 -8.02
N GLY A 122 10.81 16.69 -8.90
CA GLY A 122 12.02 17.43 -8.49
C GLY A 122 13.10 16.61 -7.77
N PHE A 123 13.01 15.28 -7.76
CA PHE A 123 13.98 14.44 -7.04
C PHE A 123 15.39 14.42 -7.66
N LYS A 124 15.54 14.89 -8.90
CA LYS A 124 16.82 14.84 -9.64
C LYS A 124 17.95 15.58 -8.92
N ASP A 125 17.64 16.67 -8.22
CA ASP A 125 18.64 17.47 -7.51
C ASP A 125 19.22 16.75 -6.28
N LEU A 126 18.58 15.69 -5.82
CA LEU A 126 19.03 14.87 -4.70
C LEU A 126 19.98 13.75 -5.13
N ILE A 127 20.03 13.43 -6.43
CA ILE A 127 20.73 12.26 -6.93
C ILE A 127 22.17 12.61 -7.29
N LEU A 128 23.11 11.92 -6.63
CA LEU A 128 24.53 11.98 -6.94
C LEU A 128 24.78 11.16 -8.21
N THR A 129 24.94 11.86 -9.32
CA THR A 129 25.31 11.24 -10.59
C THR A 129 26.83 11.08 -10.59
N THR A 130 27.30 9.83 -10.59
CA THR A 130 28.71 9.47 -10.79
C THR A 130 29.07 9.50 -12.26
#